data_AF-A0AB34G870-F1
#
_entry.id   AF-A0AB34G870-F1
#
_cell.length_a   1.000
_cell.length_b   1.000
_cell.length_c   1.000
_cell.angle_alpha   90.00
_cell.angle_beta   90.00
_cell.angle_gamma   90.00
#
_symmetry.space_group_name_H-M   'P 1'
#
loop_
_entity.id
_entity.type
_entity.pdbx_description
1 polymer ?
#
loop_
_entity_poly.entity_id
_entity_poly.type
_entity_poly.pdbx_seq_one_letter_code
_entity_poly.pdbx_strand_id
1 'polypeptide(L)'
;MYARSRFDIGAAGVPLTKRFYGFRPIDDVFGQITVAFALLQFGHDANAYWQSLVFLTDFAGLYAIILLESSRRAYRSSFFSYPLLFTFFAQVIPVGLLGPLYYFALSVFAPLDRLVATPDARRLDPATLTAVLPTVVLAYYVPHVGSYWPASLEQRHWWNWVWQLYGVWGSLLLFVFSRAQSRLGGSRVPASRATGSLRVSVGILAAIGTLTYWYAAGSPNVSLLEALMPRYLVRNPEDVMVALRTILQYDYICSFGAVYIWLGYQFHDLKAAGLTTLPWVRIATVAAVATLASLVPQAVSVLAPVFEDDPAIAYVLNALPREERLSYLPAYFTALLTAAALNRAVIYEAASWKCTSVVMPPGEDVGNPWTLIPAGLVGLLRRIGFGGCKKMIWEFTNLTGAAKKREMGKGRYYYVFFIGTAVEGRGQGLASKLIEEAKERAAKEGLPLGFKDLGGIVLGKDKVGADGERKSGGEGVTIWPMIWRPSSTKS
;
A
#
# COMPACT_ATOMS: atom_id res chain seq x y z
N MET A 1 9.36 -15.76 -43.60
CA MET A 1 9.85 -16.50 -42.42
C MET A 1 10.19 -15.48 -41.34
N TYR A 2 9.46 -15.42 -40.24
CA TYR A 2 9.68 -14.43 -39.18
C TYR A 2 10.97 -14.76 -38.43
N ALA A 3 11.96 -13.87 -38.46
CA ALA A 3 13.19 -14.03 -37.71
C ALA A 3 12.87 -14.01 -36.19
N ARG A 4 12.80 -15.19 -35.57
CA ARG A 4 12.72 -15.34 -34.11
C ARG A 4 14.09 -14.99 -33.55
N SER A 5 14.16 -13.97 -32.69
CA SER A 5 15.31 -13.81 -31.79
C SER A 5 15.17 -14.81 -30.64
N ARG A 6 16.28 -15.30 -30.10
CA ARG A 6 16.28 -16.17 -28.93
C ARG A 6 16.65 -15.34 -27.70
N PHE A 7 15.90 -15.53 -26.62
CA PHE A 7 16.26 -15.01 -25.31
C PHE A 7 16.76 -16.17 -24.46
N ASP A 8 18.01 -16.11 -24.04
CA ASP A 8 18.63 -17.18 -23.25
C ASP A 8 18.53 -16.85 -21.75
N ILE A 9 17.91 -17.75 -20.99
CA ILE A 9 17.83 -17.72 -19.52
C ILE A 9 18.59 -18.94 -18.99
N GLY A 10 19.80 -18.72 -18.48
CA GLY A 10 20.66 -19.80 -18.05
C GLY A 10 20.98 -20.75 -19.21
N ALA A 11 20.64 -22.03 -19.07
CA ALA A 11 20.85 -23.06 -20.11
C ALA A 11 19.68 -23.21 -21.11
N ALA A 12 18.57 -22.49 -20.92
CA ALA A 12 17.36 -22.61 -21.74
C ALA A 12 17.11 -21.35 -22.57
N GLY A 13 16.89 -21.52 -23.88
CA GLY A 13 16.60 -20.41 -24.79
C GLY A 13 15.15 -20.38 -25.25
N VAL A 14 14.47 -19.25 -25.06
CA VAL A 14 13.07 -18.98 -25.41
C VAL A 14 12.99 -18.23 -26.74
N PRO A 15 12.17 -18.66 -27.71
CA PRO A 15 11.92 -17.89 -28.92
C PRO A 15 11.10 -16.64 -28.60
N LEU A 16 11.59 -15.47 -29.01
CA LEU A 16 10.87 -14.20 -28.91
C LEU A 16 10.19 -13.87 -30.25
N THR A 17 8.88 -13.66 -30.17
CA THR A 17 8.08 -13.08 -31.24
C THR A 17 8.42 -11.60 -31.40
N LYS A 18 8.78 -11.18 -32.63
CA LYS A 18 9.08 -9.78 -32.99
C LYS A 18 7.93 -9.06 -33.70
N ARG A 19 6.94 -9.82 -34.20
CA ARG A 19 5.78 -9.30 -34.92
C ARG A 19 4.56 -10.10 -34.52
N PHE A 20 3.48 -9.42 -34.17
CA PHE A 20 2.29 -10.05 -33.60
C PHE A 20 1.02 -9.54 -34.27
N TYR A 21 0.91 -8.24 -34.51
CA TYR A 21 -0.33 -7.63 -35.02
C TYR A 21 -0.44 -7.66 -36.55
N GLY A 22 0.66 -7.97 -37.25
CA GLY A 22 0.69 -7.98 -38.72
C GLY A 22 0.73 -6.58 -39.34
N PHE A 23 0.91 -5.54 -38.53
CA PHE A 23 1.05 -4.16 -38.97
C PHE A 23 2.41 -3.62 -38.55
N ARG A 24 3.31 -3.48 -39.52
CA ARG A 24 4.73 -3.24 -39.31
C ARG A 24 5.06 -2.05 -38.38
N PRO A 25 4.45 -0.85 -38.51
CA PRO A 25 4.76 0.25 -37.61
C PRO A 25 4.43 -0.04 -36.13
N ILE A 26 3.33 -0.75 -35.85
CA ILE A 26 2.96 -1.14 -34.48
C ILE A 26 3.90 -2.26 -34.00
N ASP A 27 4.15 -3.27 -34.84
CA ASP A 27 5.05 -4.37 -34.50
C ASP A 27 6.49 -3.91 -34.21
N ASP A 28 7.00 -2.93 -34.96
CA ASP A 28 8.36 -2.42 -34.79
C ASP A 28 8.51 -1.65 -33.45
N VAL A 29 7.51 -0.85 -33.06
CA VAL A 29 7.50 -0.12 -31.77
C VAL A 29 7.27 -1.07 -30.60
N PHE A 30 6.18 -1.85 -30.63
CA PHE A 30 5.80 -2.71 -29.51
C PHE A 30 6.66 -3.96 -29.42
N GLY A 31 7.37 -4.36 -30.47
CA GLY A 31 8.34 -5.45 -30.40
C GLY A 31 9.44 -5.19 -29.40
N GLN A 32 9.98 -3.97 -29.34
CA GLN A 32 11.01 -3.60 -28.37
C GLN A 32 10.45 -3.54 -26.95
N ILE A 33 9.29 -2.92 -26.76
CA ILE A 33 8.63 -2.79 -25.46
C ILE A 33 8.26 -4.18 -24.91
N THR A 34 7.69 -5.05 -25.74
CA THR A 34 7.34 -6.41 -25.34
C THR A 34 8.57 -7.20 -24.91
N VAL A 35 9.70 -7.06 -25.60
CA VAL A 35 10.95 -7.72 -25.19
C VAL A 35 11.45 -7.18 -23.86
N ALA A 36 11.41 -5.86 -23.62
CA ALA A 36 11.77 -5.29 -22.31
C ALA A 36 10.86 -5.82 -21.18
N PHE A 37 9.56 -5.95 -21.42
CA PHE A 37 8.62 -6.52 -20.44
C PHE A 37 8.81 -8.02 -20.24
N ALA A 38 9.24 -8.77 -21.25
CA ALA A 38 9.57 -10.19 -21.11
C ALA A 38 10.71 -10.39 -20.08
N LEU A 39 11.70 -9.49 -20.06
CA LEU A 39 12.79 -9.52 -19.08
C LEU A 39 12.28 -9.41 -17.62
N LEU A 40 11.23 -8.64 -17.42
CA LEU A 40 10.58 -8.45 -16.12
C LEU A 40 9.70 -9.66 -15.77
N GLN A 41 8.97 -10.21 -16.74
CA GLN A 41 7.91 -11.21 -16.54
C GLN A 41 8.39 -12.66 -16.52
N PHE A 42 9.59 -12.94 -17.03
CA PHE A 42 10.14 -14.30 -17.07
C PHE A 42 10.75 -14.75 -15.74
N GLY A 43 10.88 -13.84 -14.77
CA GLY A 43 11.37 -14.19 -13.43
C GLY A 43 12.88 -14.40 -13.34
N HIS A 44 13.65 -13.83 -14.27
CA HIS A 44 15.11 -13.91 -14.24
C HIS A 44 15.72 -13.13 -13.06
N ASP A 45 15.24 -11.91 -12.82
CA ASP A 45 15.51 -11.13 -11.60
C ASP A 45 14.25 -11.11 -10.73
N ALA A 46 14.34 -11.66 -9.52
CA ALA A 46 13.19 -11.77 -8.63
C ALA A 46 12.62 -10.39 -8.26
N ASN A 47 13.48 -9.44 -7.90
CA ASN A 47 13.04 -8.11 -7.49
C ASN A 47 12.34 -7.37 -8.65
N ALA A 48 12.84 -7.47 -9.88
CA ALA A 48 12.22 -6.87 -11.06
C ALA A 48 10.87 -7.52 -11.38
N TYR A 49 10.78 -8.85 -11.30
CA TYR A 49 9.53 -9.58 -11.50
C TYR A 49 8.44 -9.17 -10.51
N TRP A 50 8.77 -9.11 -9.22
CA TRP A 50 7.81 -8.75 -8.20
C TRP A 50 7.47 -7.26 -8.22
N GLN A 51 8.46 -6.39 -8.48
CA GLN A 51 8.24 -4.97 -8.71
C GLN A 51 7.24 -4.75 -9.84
N SER A 52 7.45 -5.39 -10.99
CA SER A 52 6.61 -5.21 -12.17
C SER A 52 5.22 -5.80 -11.96
N LEU A 53 5.12 -6.95 -11.28
CA LEU A 53 3.84 -7.56 -10.95
C LEU A 53 3.01 -6.65 -10.05
N VAL A 54 3.58 -6.13 -8.96
CA VAL A 54 2.89 -5.26 -8.00
C VAL A 54 2.49 -3.95 -8.68
N PHE A 55 3.45 -3.26 -9.30
CA PHE A 55 3.20 -1.97 -9.96
C PHE A 55 2.09 -2.06 -11.01
N LEU A 56 2.20 -3.01 -11.94
CA LEU A 56 1.22 -3.13 -13.02
C LEU A 56 -0.15 -3.58 -12.50
N THR A 57 -0.20 -4.37 -11.42
CA THR A 57 -1.49 -4.74 -10.82
C THR A 57 -2.20 -3.54 -10.21
N ASP A 58 -1.45 -2.69 -9.50
CA ASP A 58 -1.99 -1.47 -8.90
C ASP A 58 -2.34 -0.41 -9.97
N PHE A 59 -1.58 -0.36 -11.06
CA PHE A 59 -1.83 0.54 -12.17
C PHE A 59 -3.23 0.33 -12.79
N ALA A 60 -3.83 -0.85 -12.67
CA ALA A 60 -5.21 -1.10 -13.09
C ALA A 60 -6.22 -0.14 -12.41
N GLY A 61 -5.95 0.29 -11.17
CA GLY A 61 -6.72 1.31 -10.48
C GLY A 61 -6.61 2.69 -11.15
N LEU A 62 -5.40 3.10 -11.53
CA LEU A 62 -5.18 4.33 -12.28
C LEU A 62 -5.81 4.25 -13.67
N TYR A 63 -5.71 3.10 -14.33
CA TYR A 63 -6.37 2.87 -15.60
C TYR A 63 -7.90 3.02 -15.50
N ALA A 64 -8.52 2.48 -14.45
CA ALA A 64 -9.94 2.69 -14.19
C ALA A 64 -10.28 4.17 -13.99
N ILE A 65 -9.44 4.94 -13.28
CA ILE A 65 -9.59 6.39 -13.14
C ILE A 65 -9.55 7.07 -14.51
N ILE A 66 -8.59 6.74 -15.37
CA ILE A 66 -8.46 7.32 -16.71
C ILE A 66 -9.71 7.03 -17.56
N LEU A 67 -10.23 5.79 -17.54
CA LEU A 67 -11.45 5.44 -18.26
C LEU A 67 -12.67 6.24 -17.75
N LEU A 68 -12.79 6.39 -16.44
CA LEU A 68 -13.88 7.15 -15.80
C LEU A 68 -13.78 8.65 -16.10
N GLU A 69 -12.61 9.25 -15.90
CA GLU A 69 -12.38 10.66 -16.17
C GLU A 69 -12.64 10.97 -17.64
N SER A 70 -12.13 10.15 -18.57
CA SER A 70 -12.37 10.34 -20.01
C SER A 70 -13.85 10.27 -20.41
N SER A 71 -14.68 9.66 -19.57
CA SER A 71 -16.12 9.53 -19.80
C SER A 71 -16.95 10.67 -19.19
N ARG A 72 -16.34 11.64 -18.50
CA ARG A 72 -17.09 12.80 -17.97
C ARG A 72 -17.56 13.71 -19.10
N ARG A 73 -18.77 14.23 -18.96
CA ARG A 73 -19.34 15.17 -19.93
C ARG A 73 -18.50 16.44 -20.08
N ALA A 74 -17.85 16.91 -19.01
CA ALA A 74 -16.97 18.07 -19.04
C ALA A 74 -15.84 17.98 -20.09
N TYR A 75 -15.38 16.77 -20.40
CA TYR A 75 -14.27 16.53 -21.32
C TYR A 75 -14.69 16.13 -22.73
N ARG A 76 -16.00 16.04 -23.02
CA ARG A 76 -16.53 15.45 -24.27
C ARG A 76 -16.01 16.09 -25.56
N SER A 77 -15.63 17.36 -25.51
CA SER A 77 -15.08 18.11 -26.66
C SER A 77 -13.56 18.31 -26.58
N SER A 78 -12.87 17.56 -25.72
CA SER A 78 -11.43 17.67 -25.49
C SER A 78 -10.70 16.37 -25.77
N PHE A 79 -9.37 16.44 -25.88
CA PHE A 79 -8.52 15.25 -26.05
C PHE A 79 -8.63 14.27 -24.87
N PHE A 80 -9.03 14.72 -23.68
CA PHE A 80 -9.26 13.86 -22.52
C PHE A 80 -10.42 12.89 -22.69
N SER A 81 -11.31 13.10 -23.67
CA SER A 81 -12.39 12.13 -23.96
C SER A 81 -11.91 10.84 -24.62
N TYR A 82 -10.64 10.78 -25.02
CA TYR A 82 -10.04 9.63 -25.69
C TYR A 82 -9.03 8.94 -24.76
N PRO A 83 -9.47 8.01 -23.89
CA PRO A 83 -8.57 7.33 -22.94
C PRO A 83 -7.45 6.56 -23.66
N LEU A 84 -7.70 6.13 -24.89
CA LEU A 84 -6.72 5.52 -25.77
C LEU A 84 -5.47 6.38 -25.95
N LEU A 85 -5.59 7.70 -26.11
CA LEU A 85 -4.44 8.54 -26.40
C LEU A 85 -3.42 8.48 -25.26
N PHE A 86 -3.88 8.72 -24.02
CA PHE A 86 -3.01 8.65 -22.86
C PHE A 86 -2.43 7.24 -22.67
N THR A 87 -3.28 6.21 -22.70
CA THR A 87 -2.85 4.84 -22.42
C THR A 87 -1.93 4.26 -23.49
N PHE A 88 -2.10 4.63 -24.76
CA PHE A 88 -1.22 4.25 -25.85
C PHE A 88 0.16 4.91 -25.71
N PHE A 89 0.21 6.22 -25.46
CA PHE A 89 1.49 6.91 -25.26
C PHE A 89 2.19 6.47 -23.98
N ALA A 90 1.46 6.10 -22.94
CA ALA A 90 2.00 5.53 -21.69
C ALA A 90 2.66 4.14 -21.85
N GLN A 91 2.53 3.49 -23.01
CA GLN A 91 3.32 2.30 -23.33
C GLN A 91 4.67 2.63 -23.96
N VAL A 92 4.78 3.78 -24.62
CA VAL A 92 6.01 4.23 -25.29
C VAL A 92 6.83 5.15 -24.40
N ILE A 93 6.16 6.00 -23.63
CA ILE A 93 6.75 6.95 -22.69
C ILE A 93 6.42 6.46 -21.28
N PRO A 94 7.39 6.41 -20.36
CA PRO A 94 7.16 5.98 -18.99
C PRO A 94 6.01 6.75 -18.33
N VAL A 95 5.09 6.04 -17.68
CA VAL A 95 3.87 6.64 -17.14
C VAL A 95 4.14 7.56 -15.95
N GLY A 96 5.28 7.40 -15.29
CA GLY A 96 5.77 8.32 -14.27
C GLY A 96 6.04 9.72 -14.81
N LEU A 97 6.30 9.85 -16.11
CA LEU A 97 6.45 11.16 -16.77
C LEU A 97 5.13 11.70 -17.30
N LEU A 98 4.35 10.85 -17.98
CA LEU A 98 3.09 11.27 -18.59
C LEU A 98 1.97 11.52 -17.57
N GLY A 99 1.91 10.72 -16.49
CA GLY A 99 0.90 10.84 -15.44
C GLY A 99 0.84 12.25 -14.83
N PRO A 100 1.94 12.81 -14.30
CA PRO A 100 1.98 14.18 -13.79
C PRO A 100 1.44 15.21 -14.79
N LEU A 101 1.84 15.13 -16.05
CA LEU A 101 1.38 16.05 -17.10
C LEU A 101 -0.12 15.90 -17.37
N TYR A 102 -0.61 14.66 -17.43
CA TYR A 102 -2.02 14.36 -17.64
C TYR A 102 -2.90 14.90 -16.51
N TYR A 103 -2.56 14.60 -15.26
CA TYR A 103 -3.34 15.06 -14.10
C TYR A 103 -3.25 16.57 -13.89
N PHE A 104 -2.10 17.19 -14.16
CA PHE A 104 -1.98 18.65 -14.18
C PHE A 104 -2.91 19.26 -15.25
N ALA A 105 -2.89 18.70 -16.46
CA ALA A 105 -3.72 19.18 -17.55
C ALA A 105 -5.21 18.99 -17.23
N LEU A 106 -5.63 17.91 -16.57
CA LEU A 106 -7.01 17.76 -16.09
C LEU A 106 -7.42 18.91 -15.17
N SER A 107 -6.57 19.30 -14.22
CA SER A 107 -6.83 20.44 -13.32
C SER A 107 -6.93 21.78 -14.06
N VAL A 108 -6.09 21.99 -15.09
CA VAL A 108 -6.07 23.24 -15.84
C VAL A 108 -7.24 23.36 -16.82
N PHE A 109 -7.60 22.28 -17.50
CA PHE A 109 -8.60 22.31 -18.58
C PHE A 109 -10.03 22.00 -18.12
N ALA A 110 -10.20 21.40 -16.95
CA ALA A 110 -11.49 21.31 -16.26
C ALA A 110 -11.38 21.74 -14.79
N PRO A 111 -11.17 23.05 -14.57
CA PRO A 111 -11.18 23.61 -13.22
C PRO A 111 -12.53 23.38 -12.55
N LEU A 112 -12.53 23.47 -11.22
CA LEU A 112 -13.70 23.12 -10.41
C LEU A 112 -14.94 23.92 -10.79
N ASP A 113 -14.80 25.21 -11.10
CA ASP A 113 -15.89 26.08 -11.58
C ASP A 113 -16.58 25.50 -12.81
N ARG A 114 -15.84 24.98 -13.81
CA ARG A 114 -16.38 24.29 -14.99
C ARG A 114 -17.07 22.97 -14.63
N LEU A 115 -16.50 22.22 -13.69
CA LEU A 115 -17.09 20.98 -13.20
C LEU A 115 -18.38 21.22 -12.40
N VAL A 116 -18.46 22.32 -11.66
CA VAL A 116 -19.64 22.65 -10.84
C VAL A 116 -20.66 23.52 -11.54
N ALA A 117 -20.29 24.15 -12.67
CA ALA A 117 -21.15 25.04 -13.46
C ALA A 117 -22.50 24.40 -13.81
N THR A 118 -22.51 23.08 -14.05
CA THR A 118 -23.76 22.33 -14.24
C THR A 118 -23.71 20.99 -13.51
N PRO A 119 -24.85 20.49 -12.96
CA PRO A 119 -24.94 19.13 -12.44
C PRO A 119 -24.56 18.06 -13.47
N ASP A 120 -24.74 18.36 -14.76
CA ASP A 120 -24.40 17.47 -15.86
C ASP A 120 -22.90 17.43 -16.18
N ALA A 121 -22.10 18.47 -15.89
CA ALA A 121 -20.67 18.51 -16.21
C ALA A 121 -19.87 17.41 -15.46
N ARG A 122 -20.21 17.17 -14.19
CA ARG A 122 -19.61 16.11 -13.34
C ARG A 122 -20.21 14.72 -13.57
N ARG A 123 -21.32 14.62 -14.32
CA ARG A 123 -22.10 13.40 -14.44
C ARG A 123 -21.34 12.33 -15.23
N LEU A 124 -21.24 11.16 -14.63
CA LEU A 124 -20.84 9.92 -15.31
C LEU A 124 -22.09 9.16 -15.73
N ASP A 125 -22.05 8.57 -16.91
CA ASP A 125 -23.13 7.73 -17.40
C ASP A 125 -23.20 6.42 -16.59
N PRO A 126 -24.36 6.04 -16.04
CA PRO A 126 -24.53 4.80 -15.28
C PRO A 126 -24.04 3.55 -16.00
N ALA A 127 -24.24 3.45 -17.33
CA ALA A 127 -23.75 2.30 -18.09
C ALA A 127 -22.22 2.28 -18.15
N THR A 128 -21.57 3.44 -18.26
CA THR A 128 -20.11 3.51 -18.13
C THR A 128 -19.64 3.02 -16.77
N LEU A 129 -20.27 3.44 -15.67
CA LEU A 129 -19.91 3.02 -14.31
C LEU A 129 -20.01 1.50 -14.09
N THR A 130 -20.95 0.83 -14.77
CA THR A 130 -21.10 -0.63 -14.73
C THR A 130 -20.23 -1.35 -15.75
N ALA A 131 -19.73 -0.66 -16.77
CA ALA A 131 -18.86 -1.22 -17.81
C ALA A 131 -17.36 -1.17 -17.44
N VAL A 132 -16.93 -0.28 -16.54
CA VAL A 132 -15.50 -0.11 -16.23
C VAL A 132 -14.86 -1.39 -15.68
N LEU A 133 -15.45 -2.03 -14.67
CA LEU A 133 -14.86 -3.23 -14.08
C LEU A 133 -14.69 -4.38 -15.09
N PRO A 134 -15.73 -4.82 -15.84
CA PRO A 134 -15.53 -5.89 -16.84
C PRO A 134 -14.56 -5.48 -17.95
N THR A 135 -14.50 -4.19 -18.29
CA THR A 135 -13.48 -3.66 -19.23
C THR A 135 -12.08 -3.86 -18.68
N VAL A 136 -11.80 -3.41 -17.46
CA VAL A 136 -10.46 -3.52 -16.85
C VAL A 136 -10.09 -4.99 -16.66
N VAL A 137 -11.03 -5.84 -16.24
CA VAL A 137 -10.78 -7.28 -16.09
C VAL A 137 -10.35 -7.90 -17.41
N LEU A 138 -11.09 -7.70 -18.49
CA LEU A 138 -10.82 -8.37 -19.77
C LEU A 138 -9.68 -7.73 -20.56
N ALA A 139 -9.60 -6.40 -20.59
CA ALA A 139 -8.59 -5.69 -21.37
C ALA A 139 -7.22 -5.65 -20.69
N TYR A 140 -7.19 -5.71 -19.35
CA TYR A 140 -5.97 -5.49 -18.57
C TYR A 140 -5.61 -6.70 -17.72
N TYR A 141 -6.46 -7.13 -16.78
CA TYR A 141 -6.06 -8.20 -15.84
C TYR A 141 -5.89 -9.56 -16.49
N VAL A 142 -6.78 -9.97 -17.39
CA VAL A 142 -6.67 -11.27 -18.08
C VAL A 142 -5.34 -11.39 -18.83
N PRO A 143 -4.95 -10.46 -19.73
CA PRO A 143 -3.66 -10.55 -20.40
C PRO A 143 -2.47 -10.29 -19.46
N HIS A 144 -2.63 -9.46 -18.41
CA HIS A 144 -1.60 -9.26 -17.39
C HIS A 144 -1.28 -10.58 -16.67
N VAL A 145 -2.29 -11.26 -16.11
CA VAL A 145 -2.12 -12.57 -15.46
C VAL A 145 -1.53 -13.60 -16.43
N GLY A 146 -2.00 -13.61 -17.67
CA GLY A 146 -1.45 -14.45 -18.73
C GLY A 146 0.03 -14.19 -19.02
N SER A 147 0.54 -12.99 -18.75
CA SER A 147 1.94 -12.62 -18.98
C SER A 147 2.87 -13.10 -17.86
N TYR A 148 2.36 -13.50 -16.69
CA TYR A 148 3.17 -13.87 -15.52
C TYR A 148 3.06 -15.35 -15.15
N TRP A 149 1.88 -15.94 -15.26
CA TRP A 149 1.61 -17.23 -14.60
C TRP A 149 1.86 -18.50 -15.42
N PRO A 150 1.68 -18.52 -16.75
CA PRO A 150 1.93 -19.73 -17.53
C PRO A 150 3.31 -20.32 -17.31
N ALA A 151 3.42 -21.66 -17.27
CA ALA A 151 4.73 -22.32 -17.14
C ALA A 151 5.59 -22.11 -18.39
N SER A 152 4.96 -21.98 -19.56
CA SER A 152 5.66 -21.68 -20.81
C SER A 152 6.00 -20.19 -20.92
N LEU A 153 7.29 -19.88 -21.04
CA LEU A 153 7.77 -18.51 -21.28
C LEU A 153 7.33 -17.98 -22.65
N GLU A 154 7.16 -18.86 -23.64
CA GLU A 154 6.57 -18.47 -24.94
C GLU A 154 5.11 -18.04 -24.77
N GLN A 155 4.34 -18.73 -23.92
CA GLN A 155 2.96 -18.36 -23.62
C GLN A 155 2.88 -17.04 -22.84
N ARG A 156 3.79 -16.82 -21.87
CA ARG A 156 3.93 -15.52 -21.19
C ARG A 156 4.21 -14.39 -22.20
N HIS A 157 5.14 -14.60 -23.12
CA HIS A 157 5.49 -13.63 -24.16
C HIS A 157 4.30 -13.32 -25.08
N TRP A 158 3.52 -14.34 -25.44
CA TRP A 158 2.33 -14.17 -26.27
C TRP A 158 1.26 -13.32 -25.56
N TRP A 159 1.01 -13.57 -24.27
CA TRP A 159 0.09 -12.75 -23.49
C TRP A 159 0.61 -11.34 -23.26
N ASN A 160 1.93 -11.17 -23.12
CA ASN A 160 2.54 -9.85 -23.02
C ASN A 160 2.25 -9.02 -24.28
N TRP A 161 2.39 -9.61 -25.47
CA TRP A 161 1.95 -8.98 -26.72
C TRP A 161 0.47 -8.57 -26.68
N VAL A 162 -0.43 -9.42 -26.16
CA VAL A 162 -1.84 -9.02 -26.03
C VAL A 162 -1.99 -7.83 -25.08
N TRP A 163 -1.25 -7.84 -23.96
CA TRP A 163 -1.30 -6.81 -22.92
C TRP A 163 -0.79 -5.44 -23.39
N GLN A 164 0.23 -5.37 -24.24
CA GLN A 164 0.83 -4.10 -24.70
C GLN A 164 -0.18 -3.13 -25.35
N LEU A 165 -1.29 -3.63 -25.90
CA LEU A 165 -2.37 -2.79 -26.45
C LEU A 165 -3.61 -2.73 -25.57
N TYR A 166 -3.49 -2.92 -24.24
CA TYR A 166 -4.62 -2.89 -23.30
C TYR A 166 -5.46 -1.61 -23.42
N GLY A 167 -4.85 -0.47 -23.76
CA GLY A 167 -5.55 0.82 -23.96
C GLY A 167 -6.48 0.81 -25.17
N VAL A 168 -6.08 0.11 -26.25
CA VAL A 168 -6.90 -0.10 -27.45
C VAL A 168 -8.05 -1.05 -27.12
N TRP A 169 -7.73 -2.21 -26.54
CA TRP A 169 -8.74 -3.22 -26.20
C TRP A 169 -9.74 -2.69 -25.19
N GLY A 170 -9.30 -1.97 -24.17
CA GLY A 170 -10.19 -1.43 -23.15
C GLY A 170 -11.03 -0.26 -23.65
N SER A 171 -10.52 0.58 -24.55
CA SER A 171 -11.36 1.61 -25.19
C SER A 171 -12.49 0.98 -26.02
N LEU A 172 -12.16 -0.08 -26.79
CA LEU A 172 -13.15 -0.83 -27.57
C LEU A 172 -14.17 -1.54 -26.67
N LEU A 173 -13.70 -2.25 -25.64
CA LEU A 173 -14.55 -2.99 -24.71
C LEU A 173 -15.44 -2.06 -23.88
N LEU A 174 -14.93 -0.90 -23.44
CA LEU A 174 -15.73 0.10 -22.73
C LEU A 174 -16.86 0.60 -23.61
N PHE A 175 -16.58 0.90 -24.89
CA PHE A 175 -17.60 1.29 -25.86
C PHE A 175 -18.65 0.19 -26.06
N VAL A 176 -18.22 -1.06 -26.26
CA VAL A 176 -19.12 -2.20 -26.47
C VAL A 176 -19.99 -2.44 -25.24
N PHE A 177 -19.41 -2.52 -24.05
CA PHE A 177 -20.14 -2.80 -22.82
C PHE A 177 -21.07 -1.68 -22.41
N SER A 178 -20.62 -0.42 -22.48
CA SER A 178 -21.50 0.72 -22.19
C SER A 178 -22.69 0.76 -23.15
N ARG A 179 -22.47 0.55 -24.46
CA ARG A 179 -23.54 0.59 -25.47
C ARG A 179 -24.48 -0.61 -25.39
N ALA A 180 -23.98 -1.80 -25.09
CA ALA A 180 -24.81 -2.98 -24.84
C ALA A 180 -25.74 -2.75 -23.64
N GLN A 181 -25.20 -2.19 -22.55
CA GLN A 181 -25.98 -1.84 -21.36
C GLN A 181 -27.00 -0.74 -21.63
N SER A 182 -26.66 0.29 -22.43
CA SER A 182 -27.63 1.30 -22.85
C SER A 182 -28.77 0.72 -23.68
N ARG A 183 -28.49 -0.28 -24.55
CA ARG A 183 -29.49 -0.94 -25.41
C ARG A 183 -30.40 -1.92 -24.66
N LEU A 184 -29.89 -2.61 -23.64
CA LEU A 184 -30.65 -3.55 -22.81
C LEU A 184 -31.59 -2.86 -21.79
N GLY A 185 -31.93 -1.57 -22.00
CA GLY A 185 -32.81 -0.79 -21.12
C GLY A 185 -32.10 0.20 -20.19
N GLY A 186 -30.83 0.51 -20.45
CA GLY A 186 -29.93 1.30 -19.59
C GLY A 186 -30.32 2.76 -19.31
N SER A 187 -31.34 3.32 -19.98
CA SER A 187 -31.95 4.59 -19.54
C SER A 187 -32.58 4.53 -18.13
N ARG A 188 -32.65 3.34 -17.51
CA ARG A 188 -33.23 3.09 -16.18
C ARG A 188 -32.27 2.52 -15.14
N VAL A 189 -30.94 2.51 -15.34
CA VAL A 189 -30.04 2.10 -14.24
C VAL A 189 -30.14 3.15 -13.12
N PRO A 190 -30.67 2.81 -11.93
CA PRO A 190 -30.83 3.79 -10.87
C PRO A 190 -29.46 4.32 -10.44
N ALA A 191 -29.35 5.63 -10.18
CA ALA A 191 -28.09 6.26 -9.76
C ALA A 191 -27.48 5.59 -8.52
N SER A 192 -28.31 5.07 -7.62
CA SER A 192 -27.89 4.29 -6.45
C SER A 192 -27.16 2.99 -6.83
N ARG A 193 -27.65 2.26 -7.84
CA ARG A 193 -27.04 1.03 -8.35
C ARG A 193 -25.72 1.32 -9.06
N ALA A 194 -25.65 2.40 -9.83
CA ALA A 194 -24.43 2.81 -10.52
C ALA A 194 -23.33 3.26 -9.53
N THR A 195 -23.71 3.99 -8.48
CA THR A 195 -22.81 4.35 -7.38
C THR A 195 -22.34 3.12 -6.60
N GLY A 196 -23.23 2.13 -6.40
CA GLY A 196 -22.87 0.83 -5.85
C GLY A 196 -21.85 0.08 -6.71
N SER A 197 -22.06 0.04 -8.02
CA SER A 197 -21.12 -0.57 -8.99
C SER A 197 -19.74 0.09 -8.92
N LEU A 198 -19.68 1.41 -8.83
CA LEU A 198 -18.41 2.13 -8.70
C LEU A 198 -17.68 1.72 -7.40
N ARG A 199 -18.38 1.66 -6.27
CA ARG A 199 -17.80 1.23 -4.98
C ARG A 199 -17.30 -0.21 -5.03
N VAL A 200 -18.07 -1.11 -5.66
CA VAL A 200 -17.67 -2.51 -5.87
C VAL A 200 -16.43 -2.58 -6.75
N SER A 201 -16.40 -1.81 -7.84
CA SER A 201 -15.23 -1.75 -8.75
C SER A 201 -14.00 -1.30 -7.98
N VAL A 202 -14.05 -0.18 -7.26
CA VAL A 202 -12.95 0.32 -6.44
C VAL A 202 -12.52 -0.71 -5.40
N GLY A 203 -13.48 -1.33 -4.69
CA GLY A 203 -13.19 -2.36 -3.68
C GLY A 203 -12.48 -3.59 -4.26
N ILE A 204 -12.90 -4.07 -5.43
CA ILE A 204 -12.28 -5.21 -6.11
C ILE A 204 -10.87 -4.87 -6.58
N LEU A 205 -10.68 -3.72 -7.24
CA LEU A 205 -9.35 -3.29 -7.70
C LEU A 205 -8.38 -3.14 -6.53
N ALA A 206 -8.83 -2.50 -5.44
CA ALA A 206 -8.03 -2.36 -4.22
C ALA A 206 -7.71 -3.71 -3.57
N ALA A 207 -8.67 -4.64 -3.55
CA ALA A 207 -8.46 -5.99 -3.01
C ALA A 207 -7.42 -6.76 -3.84
N ILE A 208 -7.51 -6.71 -5.18
CA ILE A 208 -6.56 -7.39 -6.07
C ILE A 208 -5.14 -6.82 -5.88
N GLY A 209 -4.99 -5.49 -5.86
CA GLY A 209 -3.71 -4.83 -5.60
C GLY A 209 -3.13 -5.21 -4.25
N THR A 210 -3.94 -5.11 -3.18
CA THR A 210 -3.55 -5.46 -1.81
C THR A 210 -3.12 -6.93 -1.69
N LEU A 211 -3.90 -7.86 -2.27
CA LEU A 211 -3.56 -9.28 -2.23
C LEU A 211 -2.28 -9.59 -3.01
N THR A 212 -2.06 -8.92 -4.14
CA THR A 212 -0.84 -9.08 -4.95
C THR A 212 0.38 -8.54 -4.22
N TYR A 213 0.25 -7.40 -3.54
CA TYR A 213 1.29 -6.87 -2.67
C TYR A 213 1.65 -7.84 -1.54
N TRP A 214 0.66 -8.36 -0.81
CA TRP A 214 0.92 -9.33 0.27
C TRP A 214 1.52 -10.64 -0.24
N TYR A 215 1.11 -11.07 -1.43
CA TYR A 215 1.69 -12.24 -2.08
C TYR A 215 3.17 -12.02 -2.45
N ALA A 216 3.52 -10.85 -2.98
CA ALA A 216 4.91 -10.46 -3.21
C ALA A 216 5.71 -10.34 -1.89
N ALA A 217 5.11 -9.75 -0.85
CA ALA A 217 5.72 -9.59 0.47
C ALA A 217 6.07 -10.93 1.15
N GLY A 218 5.22 -11.95 0.96
CA GLY A 218 5.44 -13.29 1.50
C GLY A 218 6.45 -14.13 0.72
N SER A 219 7.02 -13.62 -0.37
CA SER A 219 7.95 -14.37 -1.20
C SER A 219 9.37 -14.35 -0.62
N PRO A 220 10.02 -15.51 -0.40
CA PRO A 220 11.24 -15.63 0.41
C PRO A 220 12.49 -14.96 -0.19
N ASN A 221 12.45 -14.60 -1.48
CA ASN A 221 13.59 -14.06 -2.22
C ASN A 221 13.43 -12.57 -2.60
N VAL A 222 12.59 -11.82 -1.87
CA VAL A 222 12.21 -10.46 -2.25
C VAL A 222 12.43 -9.49 -1.10
N SER A 223 13.24 -8.47 -1.36
CA SER A 223 13.21 -7.26 -0.54
C SER A 223 12.26 -6.28 -1.20
N LEU A 224 11.03 -6.15 -0.66
CA LEU A 224 10.04 -5.21 -1.23
C LEU A 224 10.54 -3.77 -1.25
N LEU A 225 11.39 -3.39 -0.29
CA LEU A 225 12.01 -2.07 -0.30
C LEU A 225 12.94 -1.92 -1.51
N GLU A 226 13.80 -2.90 -1.77
CA GLU A 226 14.67 -2.88 -2.95
C GLU A 226 13.90 -3.00 -4.26
N ALA A 227 12.79 -3.73 -4.26
CA ALA A 227 11.92 -3.88 -5.40
C ALA A 227 11.18 -2.58 -5.69
N LEU A 228 10.65 -1.86 -4.69
CA LEU A 228 9.76 -0.72 -4.91
C LEU A 228 10.42 0.67 -4.84
N MET A 229 11.55 0.80 -4.14
CA MET A 229 12.23 2.09 -3.96
C MET A 229 13.46 2.23 -4.86
N PRO A 230 13.56 3.32 -5.65
CA PRO A 230 14.73 3.57 -6.47
C PRO A 230 15.93 3.94 -5.62
N ARG A 231 17.07 3.27 -5.88
CA ARG A 231 18.37 3.60 -5.29
C ARG A 231 19.14 4.63 -6.11
N TYR A 232 18.87 4.67 -7.41
CA TYR A 232 19.64 5.46 -8.38
C TYR A 232 18.86 6.73 -8.75
N LEU A 233 19.33 7.88 -8.27
CA LEU A 233 18.70 9.20 -8.52
C LEU A 233 19.31 9.95 -9.70
N VAL A 234 20.64 9.91 -9.83
CA VAL A 234 21.38 10.75 -10.80
C VAL A 234 22.20 9.91 -11.78
N ARG A 235 22.63 8.71 -11.39
CA ARG A 235 23.46 7.83 -12.22
C ARG A 235 22.61 6.69 -12.76
N ASN A 236 22.73 6.41 -14.05
CA ASN A 236 22.09 5.24 -14.64
C ASN A 236 22.82 3.96 -14.22
N PRO A 237 22.09 2.90 -13.83
CA PRO A 237 22.69 1.59 -13.61
C PRO A 237 23.33 1.06 -14.90
N GLU A 238 24.48 0.39 -14.77
CA GLU A 238 25.13 -0.30 -15.90
C GLU A 238 24.42 -1.61 -16.23
N ASP A 239 23.89 -2.30 -15.22
CA ASP A 239 23.12 -3.52 -15.39
C ASP A 239 21.72 -3.22 -15.95
N VAL A 240 21.36 -3.94 -17.02
CA VAL A 240 20.10 -3.73 -17.77
C VAL A 240 18.88 -4.03 -16.90
N MET A 241 18.92 -5.07 -16.06
CA MET A 241 17.80 -5.42 -15.20
C MET A 241 17.60 -4.40 -14.09
N VAL A 242 18.69 -3.92 -13.49
CA VAL A 242 18.65 -2.85 -12.51
C VAL A 242 18.15 -1.55 -13.13
N ALA A 243 18.55 -1.23 -14.37
CA ALA A 243 18.05 -0.07 -15.10
C ALA A 243 16.54 -0.15 -15.35
N LEU A 244 16.05 -1.28 -15.88
CA LEU A 244 14.61 -1.49 -16.14
C LEU A 244 13.79 -1.43 -14.84
N ARG A 245 14.27 -2.08 -13.77
CA ARG A 245 13.63 -2.02 -12.45
C ARG A 245 13.59 -0.58 -11.92
N THR A 246 14.67 0.17 -12.06
CA THR A 246 14.75 1.58 -11.64
C THR A 246 13.74 2.45 -12.38
N ILE A 247 13.59 2.27 -13.70
CA ILE A 247 12.57 2.97 -14.50
C ILE A 247 11.18 2.69 -13.95
N LEU A 248 10.84 1.42 -13.69
CA LEU A 248 9.52 1.07 -13.18
C LEU A 248 9.28 1.54 -11.74
N GLN A 249 10.31 1.63 -10.90
CA GLN A 249 10.22 2.23 -9.56
C GLN A 249 9.85 3.72 -9.63
N TYR A 250 10.49 4.47 -10.53
CA TYR A 250 10.10 5.86 -10.78
C TYR A 250 8.70 5.96 -11.38
N ASP A 251 8.35 5.10 -12.33
CA ASP A 251 7.00 5.06 -12.87
C ASP A 251 5.97 4.88 -11.79
N TYR A 252 6.21 3.97 -10.85
CA TYR A 252 5.33 3.75 -9.71
C TYR A 252 5.22 5.02 -8.84
N ILE A 253 6.34 5.53 -8.31
CA ILE A 253 6.32 6.66 -7.37
C ILE A 253 5.76 7.92 -8.02
N CYS A 254 6.20 8.25 -9.23
CA CYS A 254 5.80 9.48 -9.90
C CYS A 254 4.35 9.43 -10.38
N SER A 255 3.85 8.29 -10.90
CA SER A 255 2.47 8.20 -11.36
C SER A 255 1.47 8.24 -10.20
N PHE A 256 1.71 7.49 -9.12
CA PHE A 256 0.84 7.51 -7.94
C PHE A 256 1.00 8.80 -7.13
N GLY A 257 2.23 9.33 -7.02
CA GLY A 257 2.49 10.64 -6.42
C GLY A 257 1.73 11.76 -7.12
N ALA A 258 1.70 11.76 -8.46
CA ALA A 258 0.92 12.71 -9.23
C ALA A 258 -0.58 12.63 -8.93
N VAL A 259 -1.14 11.43 -8.75
CA VAL A 259 -2.54 11.24 -8.38
C VAL A 259 -2.83 11.83 -7.01
N TYR A 260 -1.95 11.62 -6.02
CA TYR A 260 -2.12 12.21 -4.68
C TYR A 260 -2.07 13.75 -4.73
N ILE A 261 -1.14 14.31 -5.48
CA ILE A 261 -1.04 15.77 -5.67
C ILE A 261 -2.31 16.29 -6.37
N TRP A 262 -2.76 15.62 -7.42
CA TRP A 262 -3.99 15.96 -8.13
C TRP A 262 -5.21 15.93 -7.21
N LEU A 263 -5.39 14.88 -6.42
CA LEU A 263 -6.45 14.80 -5.40
C LEU A 263 -6.32 15.94 -4.38
N GLY A 264 -5.10 16.28 -3.97
CA GLY A 264 -4.83 17.44 -3.11
C GLY A 264 -5.36 18.75 -3.69
N TYR A 265 -5.08 19.01 -4.98
CA TYR A 265 -5.64 20.18 -5.69
C TYR A 265 -7.17 20.13 -5.76
N GLN A 266 -7.76 18.97 -6.08
CA GLN A 266 -9.23 18.82 -6.13
C GLN A 266 -9.87 19.11 -4.76
N PHE A 267 -9.29 18.62 -3.66
CA PHE A 267 -9.78 18.93 -2.31
C PHE A 267 -9.58 20.39 -1.92
N HIS A 268 -8.47 21.00 -2.33
CA HIS A 268 -8.22 22.42 -2.13
C HIS A 268 -9.34 23.24 -2.76
N ASP A 269 -9.63 22.99 -4.05
CA ASP A 269 -10.62 23.74 -4.79
C ASP A 269 -12.02 23.52 -4.22
N LEU A 270 -12.39 22.29 -3.87
CA LEU A 270 -13.67 21.99 -3.24
C LEU A 270 -13.87 22.76 -1.94
N LYS A 271 -12.78 22.96 -1.19
CA LYS A 271 -12.80 23.68 0.08
C LYS A 271 -12.84 25.19 -0.12
N ALA A 272 -12.06 25.71 -1.07
CA ALA A 272 -12.09 27.12 -1.47
C ALA A 272 -13.48 27.53 -1.99
N ALA A 273 -14.17 26.62 -2.70
CA ALA A 273 -15.54 26.80 -3.17
C ALA A 273 -16.62 26.56 -2.10
N GLY A 274 -16.25 26.21 -0.86
CA GLY A 274 -17.20 25.92 0.22
C GLY A 274 -18.02 24.63 0.04
N LEU A 275 -17.64 23.76 -0.90
CA LEU A 275 -18.34 22.50 -1.21
C LEU A 275 -17.94 21.33 -0.30
N THR A 276 -16.89 21.50 0.50
CA THR A 276 -16.50 20.54 1.53
C THR A 276 -15.97 21.25 2.77
N THR A 277 -16.29 20.72 3.94
CA THR A 277 -15.78 21.19 5.24
C THR A 277 -14.74 20.22 5.83
N LEU A 278 -14.31 19.21 5.06
CA LEU A 278 -13.36 18.22 5.54
C LEU A 278 -12.06 18.87 6.00
N PRO A 279 -11.58 18.58 7.23
CA PRO A 279 -10.35 19.18 7.73
C PRO A 279 -9.15 18.61 6.96
N TRP A 280 -8.16 19.46 6.69
CA TRP A 280 -6.94 19.06 5.97
C TRP A 280 -6.22 17.92 6.66
N VAL A 281 -6.26 17.90 8.00
CA VAL A 281 -5.70 16.80 8.79
C VAL A 281 -6.35 15.46 8.44
N ARG A 282 -7.66 15.40 8.17
CA ARG A 282 -8.36 14.16 7.81
C ARG A 282 -8.03 13.74 6.39
N ILE A 283 -7.93 14.69 5.46
CA ILE A 283 -7.53 14.41 4.07
C ILE A 283 -6.09 13.87 4.05
N ALA A 284 -5.17 14.58 4.70
CA ALA A 284 -3.77 14.17 4.83
C ALA A 284 -3.64 12.85 5.58
N THR A 285 -4.46 12.59 6.60
CA THR A 285 -4.45 11.31 7.32
C THR A 285 -4.95 10.17 6.46
N VAL A 286 -6.02 10.34 5.67
CA VAL A 286 -6.49 9.26 4.78
C VAL A 286 -5.45 8.97 3.70
N ALA A 287 -4.82 9.99 3.12
CA ALA A 287 -3.72 9.83 2.18
C ALA A 287 -2.51 9.15 2.86
N ALA A 288 -2.12 9.62 4.04
CA ALA A 288 -1.03 9.06 4.81
C ALA A 288 -1.32 7.64 5.27
N VAL A 289 -2.53 7.26 5.68
CA VAL A 289 -2.87 5.88 6.04
C VAL A 289 -2.78 4.96 4.83
N ALA A 290 -3.25 5.42 3.66
CA ALA A 290 -3.11 4.67 2.41
C ALA A 290 -1.63 4.46 2.02
N THR A 291 -0.74 5.39 2.37
CA THR A 291 0.72 5.29 2.13
C THR A 291 1.47 4.60 3.28
N LEU A 292 1.13 4.84 4.55
CA LEU A 292 1.81 4.34 5.75
C LEU A 292 1.63 2.83 5.92
N ALA A 293 0.57 2.25 5.37
CA ALA A 293 0.47 0.79 5.23
C ALA A 293 1.69 0.20 4.48
N SER A 294 2.37 0.97 3.62
CA SER A 294 3.59 0.55 2.93
C SER A 294 4.88 0.71 3.75
N LEU A 295 4.85 1.34 4.94
CA LEU A 295 5.96 1.41 5.90
C LEU A 295 5.93 0.26 6.92
N VAL A 296 4.79 -0.44 7.01
CA VAL A 296 4.60 -1.55 7.94
C VAL A 296 5.64 -2.65 7.72
N PRO A 297 5.93 -3.13 6.50
CA PRO A 297 6.88 -4.23 6.33
C PRO A 297 8.31 -3.89 6.76
N GLN A 298 8.76 -2.65 6.56
CA GLN A 298 10.07 -2.19 6.98
C GLN A 298 10.15 -2.07 8.51
N ALA A 299 9.09 -1.57 9.14
CA ALA A 299 9.01 -1.58 10.60
C ALA A 299 9.02 -3.01 11.14
N VAL A 300 8.32 -3.94 10.48
CA VAL A 300 8.30 -5.37 10.82
C VAL A 300 9.69 -6.01 10.65
N SER A 301 10.43 -5.70 9.58
CA SER A 301 11.77 -6.27 9.37
C SER A 301 12.77 -5.88 10.45
N VAL A 302 12.53 -4.77 11.16
CA VAL A 302 13.32 -4.36 12.32
C VAL A 302 12.77 -4.94 13.61
N LEU A 303 11.45 -4.83 13.83
CA LEU A 303 10.84 -5.17 15.10
C LEU A 303 10.72 -6.68 15.32
N ALA A 304 10.39 -7.48 14.30
CA ALA A 304 10.24 -8.93 14.50
C ALA A 304 11.54 -9.59 15.01
N PRO A 305 12.74 -9.33 14.44
CA PRO A 305 13.98 -9.88 14.96
C PRO A 305 14.38 -9.31 16.34
N VAL A 306 14.15 -8.00 16.56
CA VAL A 306 14.52 -7.34 17.83
C VAL A 306 13.74 -7.93 19.03
N PHE A 307 12.53 -8.42 18.79
CA PHE A 307 11.63 -8.94 19.81
C PHE A 307 11.60 -10.48 19.90
N GLU A 308 12.53 -11.20 19.27
CA GLU A 308 12.59 -12.68 19.31
C GLU A 308 12.68 -13.26 20.72
N ASP A 309 13.50 -12.63 21.56
CA ASP A 309 13.75 -13.01 22.95
C ASP A 309 13.07 -12.07 23.95
N ASP A 310 12.11 -11.24 23.51
CA ASP A 310 11.41 -10.32 24.41
C ASP A 310 10.44 -11.10 25.34
N PRO A 311 10.63 -11.02 26.67
CA PRO A 311 9.81 -11.80 27.60
C PRO A 311 8.33 -11.42 27.61
N ALA A 312 7.98 -10.17 27.32
CA ALA A 312 6.58 -9.72 27.28
C ALA A 312 5.87 -10.25 26.03
N ILE A 313 6.56 -10.27 24.88
CA ILE A 313 6.06 -10.91 23.66
C ILE A 313 5.97 -12.43 23.84
N ALA A 314 6.99 -13.04 24.44
CA ALA A 314 6.98 -14.47 24.78
C ALA A 314 5.78 -14.82 25.66
N TYR A 315 5.51 -14.03 26.70
CA TYR A 315 4.34 -14.21 27.57
C TYR A 315 3.01 -14.24 26.81
N VAL A 316 2.79 -13.26 25.93
CA VAL A 316 1.56 -13.14 25.14
C VAL A 316 1.40 -14.32 24.18
N LEU A 317 2.51 -14.80 23.60
CA LEU A 317 2.51 -15.80 22.54
C LEU A 317 2.88 -17.23 23.00
N ASN A 318 3.14 -17.50 24.28
CA ASN A 318 3.50 -18.84 24.79
C ASN A 318 2.34 -19.87 24.76
N ALA A 319 1.26 -19.57 24.04
CA ALA A 319 0.33 -20.57 23.53
C ALA A 319 0.95 -21.36 22.36
N LEU A 320 1.86 -20.73 21.61
CA LEU A 320 2.63 -21.33 20.53
C LEU A 320 3.97 -21.85 21.09
N PRO A 321 4.47 -23.01 20.62
CA PRO A 321 5.85 -23.42 20.83
C PRO A 321 6.84 -22.36 20.33
N ARG A 322 8.05 -22.31 20.91
CA ARG A 322 9.06 -21.28 20.59
C ARG A 322 9.34 -21.15 19.09
N GLU A 323 9.55 -22.25 18.39
CA GLU A 323 9.84 -22.24 16.95
C GLU A 323 8.67 -21.68 16.12
N GLU A 324 7.45 -22.09 16.45
CA GLU A 324 6.23 -21.58 15.81
C GLU A 324 5.98 -20.11 16.16
N ARG A 325 6.35 -19.67 17.38
CA ARG A 325 6.29 -18.26 17.78
C ARG A 325 7.26 -17.42 16.95
N LEU A 326 8.52 -17.83 16.83
CA LEU A 326 9.55 -17.09 16.07
C LEU A 326 9.14 -16.92 14.60
N SER A 327 8.70 -18.00 13.94
CA SER A 327 8.21 -17.94 12.56
C SER A 327 6.92 -17.11 12.41
N TYR A 328 6.16 -16.93 13.50
CA TYR A 328 4.93 -16.13 13.50
C TYR A 328 5.15 -14.64 13.81
N LEU A 329 6.29 -14.24 14.36
CA LEU A 329 6.57 -12.83 14.73
C LEU A 329 6.37 -11.83 13.58
N PRO A 330 6.81 -12.09 12.33
CA PRO A 330 6.55 -11.16 11.23
C PRO A 330 5.05 -10.92 10.98
N ALA A 331 4.25 -11.98 10.98
CA ALA A 331 2.80 -11.88 10.80
C ALA A 331 2.12 -11.19 12.00
N TYR A 332 2.61 -11.46 13.21
CA TYR A 332 2.16 -10.82 14.44
C TYR A 332 2.38 -9.29 14.41
N PHE A 333 3.61 -8.85 14.15
CA PHE A 333 3.92 -7.44 14.04
C PHE A 333 3.21 -6.79 12.86
N THR A 334 3.12 -7.47 11.71
CA THR A 334 2.39 -6.95 10.55
C THR A 334 0.96 -6.57 10.91
N ALA A 335 0.23 -7.45 11.60
CA ALA A 335 -1.16 -7.18 11.97
C ALA A 335 -1.28 -6.01 12.97
N LEU A 336 -0.43 -5.98 14.01
CA LEU A 336 -0.45 -4.92 15.02
C LEU A 336 -0.06 -3.56 14.45
N LEU A 337 0.98 -3.51 13.61
CA LEU A 337 1.45 -2.27 13.02
C LEU A 337 0.52 -1.77 11.92
N THR A 338 -0.14 -2.66 11.17
CA THR A 338 -1.22 -2.27 10.25
C THR A 338 -2.39 -1.68 11.01
N ALA A 339 -2.81 -2.31 12.11
CA ALA A 339 -3.86 -1.77 12.97
C ALA A 339 -3.47 -0.40 13.56
N ALA A 340 -2.22 -0.24 14.01
CA ALA A 340 -1.70 1.04 14.49
C ALA A 340 -1.74 2.11 13.39
N ALA A 341 -1.26 1.79 12.17
CA ALA A 341 -1.27 2.70 11.04
C ALA A 341 -2.69 3.12 10.65
N LEU A 342 -3.64 2.18 10.59
CA LEU A 342 -5.07 2.48 10.35
C LEU A 342 -5.68 3.36 11.45
N ASN A 343 -5.18 3.26 12.68
CA ASN A 343 -5.51 4.13 13.81
C ASN A 343 -4.54 5.33 13.93
N ARG A 344 -4.00 5.79 12.79
CA ARG A 344 -3.27 7.06 12.65
C ARG A 344 -1.93 7.12 13.40
N ALA A 345 -1.34 5.97 13.71
CA ALA A 345 0.01 5.91 14.25
C ALA A 345 1.03 6.56 13.31
N VAL A 346 2.06 7.16 13.91
CA VAL A 346 3.24 7.66 13.19
C VAL A 346 4.34 6.62 13.31
N ILE A 347 4.91 6.21 12.18
CA ILE A 347 6.08 5.33 12.13
C ILE A 347 7.31 6.21 11.83
N TYR A 348 8.23 6.26 12.79
CA TYR A 348 9.52 6.94 12.65
C TYR A 348 10.60 5.93 12.30
N GLU A 349 11.54 6.31 11.45
CA GLU A 349 12.72 5.51 11.11
C GLU A 349 14.02 6.31 11.36
N ALA A 350 15.09 5.60 11.70
CA ALA A 350 16.42 6.17 11.73
C ALA A 350 17.47 5.25 11.10
N ALA A 351 18.45 5.90 10.45
CA ALA A 351 19.64 5.29 9.88
C ALA A 351 19.32 4.12 8.92
N SER A 352 18.42 4.38 7.97
CA SER A 352 17.99 3.41 6.95
C SER A 352 17.38 2.17 7.58
N TRP A 353 16.41 2.35 8.46
CA TRP A 353 15.74 1.26 9.20
C TRP A 353 16.65 0.44 10.13
N LYS A 354 17.73 1.01 10.66
CA LYS A 354 18.44 0.40 11.79
C LYS A 354 17.68 0.57 13.11
N CYS A 355 16.80 1.56 13.19
CA CYS A 355 15.89 1.77 14.30
C CYS A 355 14.54 2.25 13.78
N THR A 356 13.46 1.84 14.45
CA THR A 356 12.10 2.29 14.14
C THR A 356 11.32 2.49 15.43
N SER A 357 10.38 3.44 15.42
CA SER A 357 9.41 3.64 16.50
C SER A 357 8.01 3.84 15.94
N VAL A 358 7.01 3.26 16.61
CA VAL A 358 5.59 3.38 16.25
C VAL A 358 4.89 4.09 17.39
N VAL A 359 4.34 5.27 17.12
CA VAL A 359 3.75 6.15 18.13
C VAL A 359 2.27 6.38 17.83
N MET A 360 1.42 5.96 18.76
CA MET A 360 -0.03 6.17 18.71
C MET A 360 -0.38 7.61 19.10
N PRO A 361 -1.24 8.29 18.35
CA PRO A 361 -1.72 9.62 18.71
C PRO A 361 -2.79 9.56 19.82
N PRO A 362 -3.08 10.71 20.45
CA PRO A 362 -4.06 10.79 21.53
C PRO A 362 -5.47 10.39 21.12
N GLY A 363 -6.08 9.50 21.92
CA GLY A 363 -7.46 9.06 21.74
C GLY A 363 -7.63 7.87 20.77
N GLU A 364 -6.54 7.42 20.15
CA GLU A 364 -6.56 6.26 19.26
C GLU A 364 -6.07 5.00 19.98
N ASP A 365 -6.61 3.85 19.58
CA ASP A 365 -6.28 2.55 20.15
C ASP A 365 -6.22 1.48 19.05
N VAL A 366 -5.26 0.55 19.17
CA VAL A 366 -5.03 -0.52 18.19
C VAL A 366 -6.18 -1.54 18.20
N GLY A 367 -6.89 -1.67 19.31
CA GLY A 367 -8.06 -2.53 19.49
C GLY A 367 -9.37 -1.97 18.91
N ASN A 368 -9.32 -0.91 18.11
CA ASN A 368 -10.49 -0.34 17.44
C ASN A 368 -11.23 -1.44 16.62
N PRO A 369 -12.53 -1.73 16.92
CA PRO A 369 -13.28 -2.77 16.23
C PRO A 369 -13.33 -2.61 14.71
N TRP A 370 -13.30 -1.37 14.22
CA TRP A 370 -13.35 -1.04 12.79
C TRP A 370 -12.07 -1.43 12.04
N THR A 371 -10.95 -1.60 12.74
CA THR A 371 -9.67 -1.98 12.13
C THR A 371 -9.36 -3.47 12.23
N LEU A 372 -10.19 -4.27 12.91
CA LEU A 372 -9.95 -5.70 13.17
C LEU A 372 -9.78 -6.54 11.89
N ILE A 373 -10.68 -6.35 10.92
CA ILE A 373 -10.66 -7.07 9.64
C ILE A 373 -9.55 -6.54 8.72
N PRO A 374 -9.48 -5.22 8.41
CA PRO A 374 -8.49 -4.72 7.45
C PRO A 374 -7.03 -4.86 7.93
N ALA A 375 -6.80 -4.92 9.25
CA ALA A 375 -5.46 -5.16 9.80
C ALA A 375 -5.09 -6.65 9.92
N GLY A 376 -5.97 -7.59 9.57
CA GLY A 376 -5.72 -9.02 9.75
C GLY A 376 -5.74 -9.49 11.22
N LEU A 377 -6.23 -8.67 12.16
CA LEU A 377 -6.29 -9.02 13.59
C LEU A 377 -7.19 -10.23 13.85
N VAL A 378 -8.22 -10.47 13.04
CA VAL A 378 -9.05 -11.68 13.16
C VAL A 378 -8.22 -12.96 12.95
N GLY A 379 -7.34 -12.96 11.95
CA GLY A 379 -6.43 -14.08 11.69
C GLY A 379 -5.43 -14.26 12.83
N LEU A 380 -4.93 -13.14 13.38
CA LEU A 380 -4.05 -13.14 14.53
C LEU A 380 -4.72 -13.73 15.79
N LEU A 381 -5.92 -13.27 16.13
CA LEU A 381 -6.67 -13.76 17.28
C LEU A 381 -7.01 -15.25 17.15
N ARG A 382 -7.34 -15.71 15.94
CA ARG A 382 -7.55 -17.13 15.66
C ARG A 382 -6.28 -17.95 15.87
N ARG A 383 -5.12 -17.43 15.44
CA ARG A 383 -3.82 -18.14 15.51
C ARG A 383 -3.32 -18.30 16.94
N ILE A 384 -3.40 -17.26 17.76
CA ILE A 384 -2.94 -17.30 19.16
C ILE A 384 -3.94 -18.00 20.10
N GLY A 385 -5.17 -18.23 19.63
CA GLY A 385 -6.24 -18.92 20.36
C GLY A 385 -6.74 -18.16 21.58
N PHE A 386 -7.74 -18.73 22.27
CA PHE A 386 -8.41 -18.10 23.41
C PHE A 386 -7.44 -17.70 24.54
N GLY A 387 -6.45 -18.56 24.84
CA GLY A 387 -5.45 -18.30 25.86
C GLY A 387 -4.54 -17.11 25.54
N GLY A 388 -4.10 -16.97 24.29
CA GLY A 388 -3.32 -15.81 23.83
C GLY A 388 -4.17 -14.53 23.79
N CYS A 389 -5.40 -14.62 23.29
CA CYS A 389 -6.35 -13.50 23.28
C CYS A 389 -6.64 -12.98 24.70
N LYS A 390 -6.84 -13.86 25.67
CA LYS A 390 -7.03 -13.48 27.07
C LYS A 390 -5.81 -12.71 27.62
N LYS A 391 -4.59 -13.18 27.35
CA LYS A 391 -3.37 -12.50 27.80
C LYS A 391 -3.22 -11.14 27.14
N MET A 392 -3.40 -11.06 25.82
CA MET A 392 -3.24 -9.84 25.04
C MET A 392 -4.31 -8.79 25.36
N ILE A 393 -5.58 -9.16 25.24
CA ILE A 393 -6.70 -8.21 25.29
C ILE A 393 -7.10 -7.91 26.73
N TRP A 394 -7.02 -8.89 27.64
CA TRP A 394 -7.55 -8.76 28.98
C TRP A 394 -6.44 -8.54 30.00
N GLU A 395 -5.48 -9.47 30.15
CA GLU A 395 -4.48 -9.39 31.23
C GLU A 395 -3.49 -8.23 31.01
N PHE A 396 -2.90 -8.12 29.83
CA PHE A 396 -1.95 -7.07 29.48
C PHE A 396 -2.62 -5.69 29.47
N THR A 397 -3.77 -5.55 28.81
CA THR A 397 -4.51 -4.27 28.73
C THR A 397 -5.08 -3.82 30.07
N ASN A 398 -5.55 -4.72 30.93
CA ASN A 398 -6.07 -4.32 32.24
C ASN A 398 -4.95 -3.80 33.15
N LEU A 399 -3.81 -4.50 33.21
CA LEU A 399 -2.69 -4.11 34.06
C LEU A 399 -2.07 -2.79 33.58
N THR A 400 -1.82 -2.66 32.28
CA THR A 400 -1.29 -1.41 31.71
C THR A 400 -2.32 -0.28 31.70
N GLY A 401 -3.60 -0.59 31.48
CA GLY A 401 -4.71 0.34 31.48
C GLY A 401 -5.01 0.94 32.87
N ALA A 402 -4.87 0.14 33.93
CA ALA A 402 -4.97 0.63 35.30
C ALA A 402 -3.87 1.65 35.63
N ALA A 403 -2.62 1.36 35.23
CA ALA A 403 -1.50 2.29 35.38
C ALA A 403 -1.71 3.58 34.55
N LYS A 404 -2.14 3.45 33.28
CA LYS A 404 -2.49 4.58 32.42
C LYS A 404 -3.59 5.45 33.06
N LYS A 405 -4.68 4.85 33.54
CA LYS A 405 -5.80 5.57 34.16
C LYS A 405 -5.37 6.28 35.46
N ARG A 406 -4.52 5.65 36.28
CA ARG A 406 -4.01 6.23 37.53
C ARG A 406 -3.23 7.51 37.29
N GLU A 407 -2.34 7.52 36.29
CA GLU A 407 -1.40 8.63 36.09
C GLU A 407 -1.87 9.68 35.08
N MET A 408 -2.72 9.27 34.13
CA MET A 408 -3.13 10.09 32.98
C MET A 408 -4.63 10.41 33.00
N GLY A 409 -5.42 9.73 33.84
CA GLY A 409 -6.86 9.96 33.96
C GLY A 409 -7.59 9.81 32.63
N LYS A 410 -8.43 10.80 32.30
CA LYS A 410 -9.09 10.94 30.98
C LYS A 410 -8.30 11.83 30.01
N GLY A 411 -7.05 12.16 30.34
CA GLY A 411 -6.21 13.05 29.55
C GLY A 411 -5.84 12.48 28.18
N ARG A 412 -5.54 13.37 27.25
CA ARG A 412 -5.01 13.04 25.91
C ARG A 412 -3.49 12.87 26.01
N TYR A 413 -2.93 11.86 25.35
CA TYR A 413 -1.49 11.58 25.37
C TYR A 413 -1.02 10.78 24.16
N TYR A 414 0.25 10.91 23.82
CA TYR A 414 0.91 10.03 22.85
C TYR A 414 1.43 8.77 23.55
N TYR A 415 1.43 7.66 22.83
CA TYR A 415 1.90 6.38 23.36
C TYR A 415 2.90 5.74 22.38
N VAL A 416 4.14 5.54 22.84
CA VAL A 416 5.13 4.75 22.08
C VAL A 416 4.69 3.29 22.17
N PHE A 417 4.13 2.78 21.07
CA PHE A 417 3.59 1.43 20.99
C PHE A 417 4.69 0.39 20.86
N PHE A 418 5.63 0.65 19.93
CA PHE A 418 6.85 -0.14 19.79
C PHE A 418 8.04 0.77 19.49
N ILE A 419 9.21 0.34 19.92
CA ILE A 419 10.49 0.89 19.49
C ILE A 419 11.51 -0.23 19.50
N GLY A 420 12.34 -0.29 18.45
CA GLY A 420 13.36 -1.33 18.31
C GLY A 420 14.57 -0.83 17.56
N THR A 421 15.74 -1.33 17.94
CA THR A 421 17.01 -1.05 17.27
C THR A 421 17.66 -2.37 16.89
N ALA A 422 17.87 -2.58 15.58
CA ALA A 422 18.58 -3.73 15.04
C ALA A 422 19.99 -3.81 15.63
N VAL A 423 20.58 -5.02 15.67
CA VAL A 423 21.84 -5.28 16.38
C VAL A 423 22.95 -4.34 15.91
N GLU A 424 23.06 -4.13 14.61
CA GLU A 424 24.00 -3.25 13.92
C GLU A 424 23.77 -1.73 14.15
N GLY A 425 22.62 -1.36 14.72
CA GLY A 425 22.26 0.02 15.08
C GLY A 425 22.40 0.32 16.58
N ARG A 426 22.66 -0.69 17.42
CA ARG A 426 22.73 -0.53 18.88
C ARG A 426 23.94 0.32 19.29
N GLY A 427 23.84 0.98 20.45
CA GLY A 427 24.90 1.84 21.00
C GLY A 427 25.08 3.19 20.30
N GLN A 428 24.30 3.50 19.26
CA GLN A 428 24.44 4.72 18.45
C GLN A 428 23.45 5.83 18.82
N GLY A 429 22.65 5.65 19.87
CA GLY A 429 21.64 6.64 20.31
C GLY A 429 20.42 6.78 19.39
N LEU A 430 20.22 5.87 18.43
CA LEU A 430 19.13 5.95 17.45
C LEU A 430 17.72 5.95 18.08
N ALA A 431 17.48 5.07 19.06
CA ALA A 431 16.20 5.03 19.77
C ALA A 431 15.93 6.33 20.53
N SER A 432 16.96 6.90 21.18
CA SER A 432 16.86 8.19 21.86
C SER A 432 16.48 9.30 20.90
N LYS A 433 17.09 9.34 19.71
CA LYS A 433 16.73 10.30 18.66
C LYS A 433 15.26 10.22 18.27
N LEU A 434 14.75 9.00 17.99
CA LEU A 434 13.34 8.82 17.63
C LEU A 434 12.37 9.19 18.77
N ILE A 435 12.77 8.94 20.02
CA ILE A 435 12.00 9.36 21.19
C ILE A 435 11.97 10.89 21.31
N GLU A 436 13.09 11.58 21.09
CA GLU A 436 13.13 13.04 21.10
C GLU A 436 12.25 13.64 20.00
N GLU A 437 12.26 13.09 18.78
CA GLU A 437 11.34 13.51 17.71
C GLU A 437 9.86 13.34 18.10
N ALA A 438 9.53 12.23 18.78
CA ALA A 438 8.19 12.01 19.30
C ALA A 438 7.83 12.99 20.44
N LYS A 439 8.79 13.33 21.32
CA LYS A 439 8.61 14.34 22.38
C LYS A 439 8.39 15.73 21.80
N GLU A 440 9.14 16.13 20.79
CA GLU A 440 8.96 17.40 20.10
C GLU A 440 7.54 17.53 19.53
N ARG A 441 7.02 16.45 18.92
CA ARG A 441 5.63 16.41 18.45
C ARG A 441 4.64 16.57 19.60
N ALA A 442 4.81 15.81 20.68
CA ALA A 442 3.93 15.87 21.84
C ALA A 442 3.98 17.26 22.53
N ALA A 443 5.16 17.87 22.61
CA ALA A 443 5.38 19.21 23.16
C ALA A 443 4.63 20.29 22.39
N LYS A 444 4.61 20.22 21.04
CA LYS A 444 3.85 21.16 20.19
C LYS A 444 2.36 21.18 20.50
N GLU A 445 1.81 20.07 21.01
CA GLU A 445 0.40 19.97 21.41
C GLU A 445 0.19 20.13 22.92
N GLY A 446 1.26 20.35 23.71
CA GLY A 446 1.20 20.40 25.17
C GLY A 446 0.77 19.07 25.81
N LEU A 447 0.98 17.95 25.11
CA LEU A 447 0.51 16.63 25.53
C LEU A 447 1.65 15.77 26.08
N PRO A 448 1.38 14.89 27.06
CA PRO A 448 2.37 13.93 27.55
C PRO A 448 2.71 12.85 26.52
N LEU A 449 3.90 12.27 26.68
CA LEU A 449 4.42 11.06 26.02
C LEU A 449 4.89 10.09 27.13
N GLY A 450 5.27 8.84 26.86
CA GLY A 450 5.86 7.97 27.91
C GLY A 450 7.17 8.52 28.51
N PHE A 451 7.73 7.95 29.61
CA PHE A 451 9.05 8.19 30.30
C PHE A 451 9.17 8.88 31.70
N LYS A 452 8.65 8.24 32.77
CA LYS A 452 8.89 8.37 34.24
C LYS A 452 8.46 7.06 34.89
N ASP A 453 9.35 6.38 35.61
CA ASP A 453 9.06 5.09 36.25
C ASP A 453 7.89 5.21 37.25
N LEU A 454 6.91 4.31 37.13
CA LEU A 454 5.70 4.25 37.96
C LEU A 454 5.63 3.00 38.84
N GLY A 455 6.75 2.28 38.95
CA GLY A 455 6.86 0.97 39.57
C GLY A 455 6.61 -0.16 38.57
N GLY A 456 7.34 -1.27 38.75
CA GLY A 456 7.22 -2.45 37.90
C GLY A 456 5.85 -3.13 38.00
N ILE A 457 5.30 -3.52 36.84
CA ILE A 457 4.11 -4.37 36.74
C ILE A 457 4.58 -5.77 36.38
N VAL A 458 4.13 -6.78 37.13
CA VAL A 458 4.47 -8.19 36.88
C VAL A 458 3.32 -8.86 36.12
N LEU A 459 3.60 -9.25 34.87
CA LEU A 459 2.72 -10.03 34.01
C LEU A 459 2.86 -11.52 34.32
N GLY A 460 1.75 -12.25 34.33
CA GLY A 460 1.80 -13.72 34.43
C GLY A 460 2.41 -14.27 35.73
N LYS A 461 2.38 -13.49 36.82
CA LYS A 461 2.87 -13.92 38.13
C LYS A 461 2.34 -15.31 38.49
N ASP A 462 3.22 -16.17 39.02
CA ASP A 462 2.97 -17.56 39.40
C ASP A 462 2.65 -18.52 38.22
N LYS A 463 2.63 -18.02 36.98
CA LYS A 463 2.31 -18.79 35.77
C LYS A 463 3.46 -18.89 34.77
N VAL A 464 4.37 -17.92 34.76
CA VAL A 464 5.50 -17.85 33.83
C VAL A 464 6.80 -17.46 34.52
N GLY A 465 7.93 -17.84 33.94
CA GLY A 465 9.24 -17.37 34.35
C GLY A 465 9.53 -15.95 33.88
N ALA A 466 10.68 -15.42 34.28
CA ALA A 466 11.15 -14.09 33.85
C ALA A 466 11.39 -13.98 32.33
N ASP A 467 11.51 -15.11 31.63
CA ASP A 467 11.61 -15.23 30.17
C ASP A 467 10.25 -15.26 29.45
N GLY A 468 9.14 -15.23 30.20
CA GLY A 468 7.79 -15.31 29.66
C GLY A 468 7.33 -16.72 29.31
N GLU A 469 8.15 -17.74 29.54
CA GLU A 469 7.80 -19.15 29.31
C GLU A 469 7.01 -19.73 30.48
N ARG A 470 6.20 -20.76 30.23
CA ARG A 470 5.34 -21.36 31.26
C ARG A 470 6.19 -21.98 32.37
N LYS A 471 6.01 -21.51 33.60
CA LYS A 471 6.69 -21.98 34.80
C LYS A 471 5.73 -21.82 35.98
N SER A 472 5.24 -22.93 36.51
CA SER A 472 4.38 -22.92 37.69
C SER A 472 5.14 -22.33 38.89
N GLY A 473 4.54 -21.35 39.58
CA GLY A 473 5.22 -20.62 40.64
C GLY A 473 6.35 -19.71 40.15
N GLY A 474 6.38 -19.38 38.86
CA GLY A 474 7.39 -18.53 38.25
C GLY A 474 7.28 -17.06 38.66
N GLU A 475 8.37 -16.33 38.46
CA GLU A 475 8.56 -14.95 38.90
C GLU A 475 7.63 -13.96 38.17
N GLY A 476 7.16 -14.33 36.97
CA GLY A 476 6.45 -13.44 36.06
C GLY A 476 7.39 -12.51 35.28
N VAL A 477 6.84 -11.83 34.28
CA VAL A 477 7.58 -10.87 33.45
C VAL A 477 7.35 -9.46 33.97
N THR A 478 8.42 -8.77 34.35
CA THR A 478 8.32 -7.37 34.81
C THR A 478 8.37 -6.41 33.63
N ILE A 479 7.41 -5.48 33.57
CA ILE A 479 7.42 -4.34 32.65
C ILE A 479 7.41 -3.03 33.44
N TRP A 480 8.04 -1.99 32.89
CA TRP A 480 8.16 -0.68 33.54
C TRP A 480 7.35 0.37 32.78
N PRO A 481 6.10 0.65 33.21
CA PRO A 481 5.33 1.73 32.62
C PRO A 481 5.98 3.08 32.93
N MET A 482 5.93 3.97 31.96
CA MET A 482 6.78 5.16 31.91
C MET A 482 5.99 6.37 31.38
N ILE A 483 6.03 7.56 32.02
CA ILE A 483 5.41 8.84 31.53
C ILE A 483 6.32 10.11 31.54
N TRP A 484 6.50 10.78 30.40
CA TRP A 484 7.11 12.11 30.22
C TRP A 484 6.03 13.17 30.04
N ARG A 485 6.21 14.34 30.67
CA ARG A 485 5.31 15.48 30.49
C ARG A 485 6.13 16.65 29.91
N PRO A 486 5.57 17.40 28.94
CA PRO A 486 6.24 18.60 28.45
C PRO A 486 6.41 19.59 29.61
N SER A 487 7.51 20.31 29.62
CA SER A 487 7.75 21.40 30.58
C SER A 487 6.60 22.40 30.44
N SER A 488 5.97 22.81 31.55
CA SER A 488 4.97 23.87 31.50
C SER A 488 5.62 25.12 30.90
N THR A 489 5.13 25.58 29.75
CA THR A 489 5.30 26.98 29.37
C THR A 489 4.74 27.77 30.53
N LYS A 490 5.62 28.40 31.32
CA LYS A 490 5.21 29.51 32.18
C LYS A 490 4.49 30.49 31.27
N SER A 491 3.18 30.60 31.44
CA SER A 491 2.38 31.69 30.87
C SER A 491 2.87 33.01 31.42
#